data_AF-A0A2E6F488-F1
#
_entry.id   AF-A0A2E6F488-F1
#
_cell.length_a   1.000
_cell.length_b   1.000
_cell.length_c   1.000
_cell.angle_alpha   90.00
_cell.angle_beta   90.00
_cell.angle_gamma   90.00
#
_symmetry.space_group_name_H-M   'P 1'
#
loop_
_entity.id
_entity.type
_entity.pdbx_description
1 polymer ?
#
loop_
_entity_poly.entity_id
_entity_poly.type
_entity_poly.pdbx_seq_one_letter_code
_entity_poly.pdbx_strand_id
1 'polypeptide(L)'
;MDKAELKAVLKPLIKECIKEVIFEDGVLSGIITEVAQGLTAGTPLVESAPKTKARPQPQRKQQRNSAAQRARKDLIDSINRDAYGGVDIFEGGEPMSSGGQPSGEPQPGSPLGDVAPNDPGVNIDGILNIAGDSWGKFI
;
A
#
# COMPACT_ATOMS: atom_id res chain seq x y z
N MET A 1 -28.45 30.93 -38.36
CA MET A 1 -28.64 30.08 -37.17
C MET A 1 -28.06 30.85 -36.00
N ASP A 2 -28.90 31.32 -35.11
CA ASP A 2 -28.48 32.26 -34.07
C ASP A 2 -27.71 31.55 -32.96
N LYS A 3 -26.65 32.19 -32.47
CA LYS A 3 -25.74 31.64 -31.44
C LYS A 3 -26.48 31.29 -30.14
N ALA A 4 -27.64 31.93 -29.90
CA ALA A 4 -28.53 31.67 -28.79
C ALA A 4 -29.27 30.33 -28.93
N GLU A 5 -29.80 30.02 -30.11
CA GLU A 5 -30.49 28.76 -30.38
C GLU A 5 -29.53 27.58 -30.33
N LEU A 6 -28.32 27.74 -30.88
CA LEU A 6 -27.29 26.70 -30.82
C LEU A 6 -26.92 26.35 -29.38
N LYS A 7 -26.77 27.35 -28.51
CA LYS A 7 -26.50 27.13 -27.08
C LYS A 7 -27.69 26.51 -26.34
N ALA A 8 -28.92 26.81 -26.74
CA ALA A 8 -30.12 26.22 -26.15
C ALA A 8 -30.22 24.72 -26.45
N VAL A 9 -29.73 24.29 -27.62
CA VAL A 9 -29.70 22.88 -28.02
C VAL A 9 -28.46 22.14 -27.48
N LEU A 10 -27.26 22.75 -27.53
CA LEU A 10 -26.03 22.08 -27.08
C LEU A 10 -25.95 21.89 -25.56
N LYS A 11 -26.45 22.85 -24.77
CA LYS A 11 -26.38 22.79 -23.30
C LYS A 11 -27.03 21.53 -22.68
N PRO A 12 -28.26 21.14 -23.05
CA PRO A 12 -28.87 19.93 -22.51
C PRO A 12 -28.12 18.66 -22.95
N LEU A 13 -27.66 18.60 -24.20
CA LEU A 13 -26.87 17.47 -24.70
C LEU A 13 -25.55 17.31 -23.94
N ILE A 14 -24.81 18.39 -23.72
CA ILE A 14 -23.56 18.36 -22.94
C ILE A 14 -23.84 17.95 -21.49
N LYS A 15 -24.96 18.38 -20.90
CA LYS A 15 -25.35 17.97 -19.54
C LYS A 15 -25.69 16.49 -19.43
N GLU A 16 -26.34 15.91 -20.44
CA GLU A 16 -26.63 14.48 -20.52
C GLU A 16 -25.33 13.68 -20.68
N CYS A 17 -24.49 14.06 -21.65
CA CYS A 17 -23.21 13.38 -21.87
C CYS A 17 -22.30 13.42 -20.62
N ILE A 18 -22.24 14.57 -19.92
CA ILE A 18 -21.46 14.65 -18.67
C ILE A 18 -22.05 13.73 -17.60
N LYS A 19 -23.38 13.61 -17.51
CA LYS A 19 -24.00 12.69 -16.53
C LYS A 19 -23.72 11.23 -16.89
N GLU A 20 -23.84 10.83 -18.15
CA GLU A 20 -23.50 9.46 -18.58
C GLU A 20 -22.03 9.13 -18.27
N VAL A 21 -21.08 9.97 -18.69
CA VAL A 21 -19.65 9.72 -18.44
C VAL A 21 -19.32 9.67 -16.94
N ILE A 22 -20.04 10.44 -16.12
CA ILE A 22 -19.82 10.49 -14.68
C ILE A 22 -20.40 9.26 -13.95
N PHE A 23 -21.59 8.79 -14.36
CA PHE A 23 -22.34 7.74 -13.66
C PHE A 23 -22.22 6.34 -14.30
N GLU A 24 -22.09 6.23 -15.62
CA GLU A 24 -22.01 4.96 -16.35
C GLU A 24 -20.58 4.49 -16.54
N ASP A 25 -19.67 5.37 -17.00
CA ASP A 25 -18.25 5.03 -17.16
C ASP A 25 -17.51 4.92 -15.81
N GLY A 26 -18.21 5.19 -14.70
CA GLY A 26 -17.70 4.95 -13.35
C GLY A 26 -16.50 5.81 -12.98
N VAL A 27 -16.23 6.91 -13.71
CA VAL A 27 -15.10 7.81 -13.45
C VAL A 27 -15.12 8.35 -12.02
N LEU A 28 -16.30 8.72 -11.51
CA LEU A 28 -16.44 9.11 -10.10
C LEU A 28 -16.15 7.96 -9.14
N SER A 29 -16.62 6.75 -9.46
CA SER A 29 -16.40 5.58 -8.61
C SER A 29 -14.91 5.22 -8.56
N GLY A 30 -14.19 5.32 -9.69
CA GLY A 30 -12.74 5.17 -9.77
C GLY A 30 -12.01 6.19 -8.90
N ILE A 31 -12.32 7.48 -9.05
CA ILE A 31 -11.72 8.55 -8.24
C ILE A 31 -12.02 8.37 -6.75
N ILE A 32 -13.25 8.03 -6.38
CA ILE A 32 -13.62 7.78 -4.98
C ILE A 32 -12.89 6.55 -4.45
N THR A 33 -12.70 5.51 -5.25
CA THR A 33 -11.97 4.30 -4.85
C THR A 33 -10.48 4.56 -4.68
N GLU A 34 -9.85 5.33 -5.58
CA GLU A 34 -8.46 5.74 -5.46
C GLU A 34 -8.24 6.67 -4.26
N VAL A 35 -9.13 7.62 -4.03
CA VAL A 35 -9.08 8.52 -2.86
C VAL A 35 -9.37 7.74 -1.58
N ALA A 36 -10.33 6.82 -1.57
CA ALA A 36 -10.61 5.95 -0.44
C ALA A 36 -9.41 5.04 -0.17
N GLN A 37 -8.78 4.44 -1.18
CA GLN A 37 -7.55 3.64 -1.04
C GLN A 37 -6.36 4.50 -0.57
N GLY A 38 -6.25 5.76 -1.03
CA GLY A 38 -5.23 6.70 -0.55
C GLY A 38 -5.44 7.13 0.90
N LEU A 39 -6.69 7.27 1.34
CA LEU A 39 -7.08 7.57 2.72
C LEU A 39 -7.03 6.31 3.62
N THR A 40 -7.28 5.12 3.04
CA THR A 40 -7.21 3.81 3.70
C THR A 40 -5.88 3.09 3.49
N ALA A 41 -4.88 3.73 2.89
CA ALA A 41 -3.48 3.28 2.91
C ALA A 41 -2.88 3.27 4.33
N GLY A 42 -3.71 3.57 5.34
CA GLY A 42 -3.50 3.25 6.76
C GLY A 42 -4.39 2.12 7.30
N THR A 43 -4.89 1.18 6.49
CA THR A 43 -5.57 0.00 7.05
C THR A 43 -4.58 -0.86 7.84
N PRO A 44 -4.95 -1.26 9.07
CA PRO A 44 -4.06 -1.90 10.00
C PRO A 44 -3.67 -3.28 9.48
N LEU A 45 -2.37 -3.55 9.49
CA LEU A 45 -1.83 -4.90 9.43
C LEU A 45 -2.56 -5.74 10.49
N VAL A 46 -3.47 -6.61 10.06
CA VAL A 46 -4.17 -7.55 10.96
C VAL A 46 -3.10 -8.33 11.72
N GLU A 47 -3.04 -8.09 13.03
CA GLU A 47 -2.11 -8.74 13.94
C GLU A 47 -2.45 -10.23 13.99
N SER A 48 -1.67 -11.03 13.27
CA SER A 48 -1.66 -12.48 13.49
C SER A 48 -1.04 -12.70 14.87
N ALA A 49 -1.83 -13.24 15.81
CA ALA A 49 -1.46 -13.47 17.20
C ALA A 49 0.04 -13.82 17.40
N PRO A 50 0.73 -13.19 18.37
CA PRO A 50 2.17 -13.39 18.55
C PRO A 50 2.46 -14.84 18.92
N LYS A 51 3.10 -15.57 18.00
CA LYS A 51 3.79 -16.83 18.32
C LYS A 51 4.83 -16.50 19.37
N THR A 52 4.60 -17.01 20.59
CA THR A 52 5.50 -16.99 21.74
C THR A 52 6.97 -17.03 21.32
N LYS A 53 7.73 -16.04 21.81
CA LYS A 53 9.18 -15.88 21.56
C LYS A 53 9.95 -17.10 22.06
N ALA A 54 10.00 -18.16 21.26
CA ALA A 54 10.93 -19.25 21.45
C ALA A 54 12.34 -18.70 21.23
N ARG A 55 13.18 -18.86 22.26
CA ARG A 55 14.62 -18.57 22.29
C ARG A 55 15.25 -18.94 20.93
N PRO A 56 16.02 -18.04 20.28
CA PRO A 56 16.53 -18.28 18.94
C PRO A 56 17.55 -19.43 18.97
N GLN A 57 17.09 -20.63 18.61
CA GLN A 57 18.01 -21.70 18.19
C GLN A 57 18.66 -21.28 16.87
N PRO A 58 20.00 -21.30 16.76
CA PRO A 58 20.72 -20.86 15.57
C PRO A 58 20.29 -21.61 14.29
N GLN A 59 19.92 -22.89 14.41
CA GLN A 59 19.42 -23.71 13.30
C GLN A 59 18.11 -23.18 12.70
N ARG A 60 17.21 -22.60 13.51
CA ARG A 60 15.89 -22.15 13.06
C ARG A 60 15.95 -20.81 12.31
N LYS A 61 16.97 -19.98 12.55
CA LYS A 61 17.21 -18.74 11.78
C LYS A 61 17.72 -19.04 10.36
N GLN A 62 18.62 -20.02 10.22
CA GLN A 62 19.18 -20.36 8.91
C GLN A 62 18.11 -20.94 7.96
N GLN A 63 17.20 -21.77 8.48
CA GLN A 63 16.07 -22.30 7.71
C GLN A 63 15.04 -21.24 7.32
N ARG A 64 14.80 -20.21 8.17
CA ARG A 64 13.91 -19.09 7.84
C ARG A 64 14.50 -18.19 6.76
N ASN A 65 15.82 -17.94 6.82
CA ASN A 65 16.51 -17.15 5.80
C ASN A 65 16.51 -17.88 4.44
N SER A 66 16.73 -19.19 4.42
CA SER A 66 16.71 -19.96 3.17
C SER A 66 15.31 -20.06 2.56
N ALA A 67 14.26 -20.22 3.38
CA ALA A 67 12.88 -20.20 2.89
C ALA A 67 12.50 -18.83 2.30
N ALA A 68 12.89 -17.74 2.96
CA ALA A 68 12.65 -16.38 2.46
C ALA A 68 13.42 -16.11 1.16
N GLN A 69 14.65 -16.58 1.03
CA GLN A 69 15.44 -16.46 -0.20
C GLN A 69 14.81 -17.23 -1.37
N ARG A 70 14.28 -18.44 -1.12
CA ARG A 70 13.57 -19.22 -2.14
C ARG A 70 12.29 -18.54 -2.58
N ALA A 71 11.45 -18.10 -1.65
CA ALA A 71 10.22 -17.38 -1.97
C ALA A 71 10.46 -16.10 -2.79
N ARG A 72 11.53 -15.36 -2.46
CA ARG A 72 11.95 -14.19 -3.24
C ARG A 72 12.37 -14.57 -4.66
N LYS A 73 13.15 -15.65 -4.81
CA LYS A 73 13.59 -16.14 -6.12
C LYS A 73 12.41 -16.60 -6.97
N ASP A 74 11.49 -17.37 -6.39
CA ASP A 74 10.30 -17.87 -7.09
C ASP A 74 9.41 -16.72 -7.60
N LEU A 75 9.29 -15.64 -6.81
CA LEU A 75 8.54 -14.45 -7.19
C LEU A 75 9.20 -13.69 -8.35
N ILE A 76 10.51 -13.48 -8.31
CA ILE A 76 11.26 -12.85 -9.42
C ILE A 76 11.11 -13.70 -10.70
N ASP A 77 11.26 -15.02 -10.57
CA ASP A 77 11.14 -15.94 -11.71
C ASP A 77 9.72 -15.92 -12.30
N SER A 78 8.66 -15.75 -11.49
CA SER A 78 7.29 -15.57 -11.99
C SER A 78 7.08 -14.25 -12.72
N ILE A 79 7.64 -13.15 -12.21
CA ILE A 79 7.52 -11.83 -12.84
C ILE A 79 8.24 -11.83 -14.20
N ASN A 80 9.41 -12.46 -14.28
CA ASN A 80 10.18 -12.55 -15.52
C ASN A 80 9.53 -13.45 -16.58
N ARG A 81 8.76 -14.47 -16.19
CA ARG A 81 8.02 -15.31 -17.15
C ARG A 81 6.86 -14.58 -17.81
N ASP A 82 6.16 -13.75 -17.05
CA ASP A 82 5.00 -13.00 -17.53
C ASP A 82 5.39 -11.65 -18.16
N ALA A 83 6.66 -11.27 -18.05
CA ALA A 83 7.22 -10.03 -18.59
C ALA A 83 7.45 -10.07 -20.11
N TYR A 84 6.90 -9.08 -20.82
CA TYR A 84 7.22 -8.67 -22.20
C TYR A 84 7.68 -9.77 -23.18
N GLY A 85 6.93 -10.87 -23.26
CA GLY A 85 7.20 -11.93 -24.24
C GLY A 85 8.40 -12.83 -23.93
N GLY A 86 8.75 -12.98 -22.65
CA GLY A 86 9.84 -13.84 -22.19
C GLY A 86 11.19 -13.13 -22.08
N VAL A 87 11.18 -11.79 -21.99
CA VAL A 87 12.38 -10.98 -21.77
C VAL A 87 12.56 -10.77 -20.26
N ASP A 88 13.73 -11.12 -19.73
CA ASP A 88 14.11 -10.88 -18.34
C ASP A 88 14.31 -9.37 -18.13
N ILE A 89 13.36 -8.71 -17.45
CA ILE A 89 13.43 -7.25 -17.20
C ILE A 89 14.52 -6.93 -16.16
N PHE A 90 14.97 -7.93 -15.40
CA PHE A 90 15.99 -7.78 -14.37
C PHE A 90 17.35 -8.34 -14.81
N GLU A 91 17.55 -8.57 -16.10
CA GLU A 91 18.84 -8.99 -16.65
C GLU A 91 19.93 -7.96 -16.29
N GLY A 92 20.97 -8.42 -15.58
CA GLY A 92 22.05 -7.55 -15.08
C GLY A 92 21.74 -6.82 -13.77
N GLY A 93 20.58 -7.04 -13.15
CA GLY A 93 20.27 -6.55 -11.81
C GLY A 93 20.89 -7.43 -10.73
N GLU A 94 21.93 -6.96 -10.04
CA GLU A 94 22.43 -7.64 -8.85
C GLU A 94 21.58 -7.28 -7.63
N PRO A 95 21.08 -8.27 -6.86
CA PRO A 95 20.37 -7.99 -5.63
C PRO A 95 21.30 -7.29 -4.64
N MET A 96 20.81 -6.22 -4.01
CA MET A 96 21.58 -5.51 -2.98
C MET A 96 22.01 -6.48 -1.88
N SER A 97 23.30 -6.48 -1.55
CA SER A 97 23.93 -7.44 -0.63
C SER A 97 23.53 -7.24 0.84
N SER A 98 23.08 -6.05 1.22
CA SER A 98 22.34 -5.81 2.45
C SER A 98 21.35 -4.65 2.30
N GLY A 99 20.28 -4.66 3.10
CA GLY A 99 19.52 -3.44 3.34
C GLY A 99 20.41 -2.38 4.00
N GLY A 100 20.08 -1.09 3.83
CA GLY A 100 20.80 0.00 4.47
C GLY A 100 20.97 -0.27 5.97
N GLN A 101 22.20 -0.20 6.46
CA GLN A 101 22.42 -0.18 7.90
C GLN A 101 21.76 1.09 8.45
N PRO A 102 21.13 1.03 9.65
CA PRO A 102 20.73 2.24 10.34
C PRO A 102 22.01 3.01 10.73
N SER A 103 22.56 3.77 9.78
CA SER A 103 23.50 4.85 10.08
C SER A 103 22.70 5.86 10.89
N GLY A 104 23.20 6.25 12.05
CA GLY A 104 22.50 7.11 13.01
C GLY A 104 22.19 8.54 12.53
N GLU A 105 22.31 8.81 11.23
CA GLU A 105 21.89 10.06 10.60
C GLU A 105 20.56 9.84 9.86
N PRO A 106 19.50 10.58 10.23
CA PRO A 106 18.21 10.52 9.56
C PRO A 106 18.38 10.89 8.08
N GLN A 107 18.20 9.92 7.19
CA GLN A 107 18.11 10.23 5.76
C GLN A 107 16.76 10.91 5.46
N PRO A 108 16.73 11.94 4.59
CA PRO A 108 15.48 12.53 4.12
C PRO A 108 14.68 11.45 3.38
N GLY A 109 13.59 10.99 4.00
CA GLY A 109 12.78 9.85 3.52
C GLY A 109 12.68 8.68 4.49
N SER A 110 13.28 8.75 5.67
CA SER A 110 13.07 7.75 6.73
C SER A 110 11.94 8.20 7.66
N PRO A 111 10.70 7.69 7.52
CA PRO A 111 9.58 8.04 8.40
C PRO A 111 9.81 7.60 9.87
N LEU A 112 10.81 6.75 10.12
CA LEU A 112 11.24 6.31 11.44
C LEU A 112 12.64 6.83 11.81
N GLY A 113 13.16 7.84 11.10
CA GLY A 113 14.52 8.35 11.29
C GLY A 113 14.79 8.87 12.70
N ASP A 114 13.76 9.36 13.37
CA ASP A 114 13.85 9.88 14.75
C ASP A 114 13.48 8.83 15.81
N VAL A 115 13.11 7.61 15.40
CA VAL A 115 12.72 6.54 16.32
C VAL A 115 13.92 5.63 16.58
N ALA A 116 14.32 5.53 17.85
CA ALA A 116 15.43 4.66 18.21
C ALA A 116 15.09 3.19 17.87
N PRO A 117 16.03 2.38 17.35
CA PRO A 117 15.75 0.98 17.00
C PRO A 117 15.27 0.10 18.15
N ASN A 118 15.53 0.51 19.40
CA ASN A 118 15.11 -0.18 20.62
C ASN A 118 13.99 0.58 21.37
N ASP A 119 13.38 1.58 20.73
CA ASP A 119 12.27 2.32 21.32
C ASP A 119 11.07 1.36 21.55
N PRO A 120 10.56 1.23 22.79
CA PRO A 120 9.34 0.46 23.05
C PRO A 120 8.07 1.07 22.40
N GLY A 121 8.15 2.28 21.87
CA GLY A 121 7.05 2.97 21.19
C GLY A 121 6.13 3.73 22.16
N VAL A 122 5.04 4.26 21.62
CA VAL A 122 4.05 5.04 22.38
C VAL A 122 2.95 4.10 22.90
N ASN A 123 2.64 4.17 24.20
CA ASN A 123 1.49 3.47 24.78
C ASN A 123 0.18 4.17 24.36
N ILE A 124 -0.70 3.43 23.68
CA ILE A 124 -2.01 3.92 23.19
C ILE A 124 -3.21 3.37 23.99
N ASP A 125 -2.98 2.65 25.09
CA ASP A 125 -4.03 2.05 25.93
C ASP A 125 -5.02 3.10 26.44
N GLY A 126 -4.53 4.30 26.78
CA GLY A 126 -5.38 5.43 27.19
C GLY A 126 -6.32 5.94 26.09
N ILE A 127 -5.89 5.89 24.83
CA ILE A 127 -6.70 6.33 23.67
C ILE A 127 -7.78 5.28 23.36
N LEU A 128 -7.41 4.01 23.40
CA LEU A 128 -8.33 2.89 23.25
C LEU A 128 -9.42 2.89 24.31
N ASN A 129 -9.10 3.24 25.56
CA ASN A 129 -10.09 3.35 26.64
C ASN A 129 -11.03 4.55 26.49
N ILE A 130 -10.57 5.68 25.94
CA ILE A 130 -11.42 6.86 25.70
C ILE A 130 -12.38 6.62 24.53
N ALA A 131 -11.94 5.87 23.53
CA ALA A 131 -12.68 5.70 22.29
C ALA A 131 -13.42 4.34 22.18
N GLY A 132 -13.07 3.37 23.04
CA GLY A 132 -13.50 1.96 22.99
C GLY A 132 -15.01 1.71 22.98
N ASP A 133 -15.81 2.57 23.63
CA ASP A 133 -17.28 2.45 23.62
C ASP A 133 -17.96 3.10 22.39
N SER A 134 -17.19 3.89 21.61
CA SER A 134 -17.71 4.62 20.46
C SER A 134 -17.40 3.90 19.14
N TRP A 135 -16.29 3.18 19.03
CA TRP A 135 -15.93 2.46 17.80
C TRP A 135 -16.94 1.37 17.42
N GLY A 136 -17.48 0.64 18.40
CA GLY A 136 -18.50 -0.38 18.19
C GLY A 136 -19.87 0.15 17.74
N LYS A 137 -20.07 1.48 17.72
CA LYS A 137 -21.32 2.10 17.23
C LYS A 137 -21.26 2.51 15.76
N PHE A 138 -20.08 2.48 15.14
CA PHE A 138 -19.86 2.89 13.75
C PHE A 138 -19.53 1.73 12.81
N ILE A 139 -19.63 0.49 13.31
CA ILE A 139 -19.61 -0.78 12.58
C ILE A 139 -20.96 -1.48 12.82
#